data_AF-A0AAN8QDT8-F1
#
_entry.id   AF-A0AAN8QDT8-F1
#
_cell.length_a   1.000
_cell.length_b   1.000
_cell.length_c   1.000
_cell.angle_alpha   90.00
_cell.angle_beta   90.00
_cell.angle_gamma   90.00
#
_symmetry.space_group_name_H-M   'P 1'
#
loop_
_entity.id
_entity.type
_entity.pdbx_description
1 polymer ?
#
loop_
_entity_poly.entity_id
_entity_poly.type
_entity_poly.pdbx_seq_one_letter_code
_entity_poly.pdbx_strand_id
1 'polypeptide(L)'
;MEELKFRGRKREGRHRDTWDPFQLNPIGAEKEEKRRCFELFQHLVAAFVGIMVLSSAVISKGSLLVLSTLSSPTSTRTPKERQYYMLMLVCSLVVPNLLVFLKSLWKCAFKNFVPPNMRTMGIVCGIECLVSLGTSILVLVVMPQFDVLTNLFISGGVCMLSSVLQIAFRLQRENWKIIFPICSLMLVLTGYCLLGADYYVRVTSFVSLQENDCYWYVGIAVFSSFLVSLTWWENPVQASNNMQEMLTELDTFRDFVFVISSLLRVVVIAAVYLI
;
A
#
# COMPACT_ATOMS: atom_id res chain seq x y z
N MET A 1 0.21 -58.81 -10.52
CA MET A 1 0.78 -57.55 -11.06
C MET A 1 0.62 -57.40 -12.57
N GLU A 2 0.59 -58.49 -13.35
CA GLU A 2 0.49 -58.42 -14.82
C GLU A 2 -0.91 -58.00 -15.33
N GLU A 3 -1.97 -58.35 -14.62
CA GLU A 3 -3.35 -57.92 -14.96
C GLU A 3 -3.56 -56.40 -14.82
N LEU A 4 -2.88 -55.75 -13.87
CA LEU A 4 -2.91 -54.29 -13.71
C LEU A 4 -2.18 -53.58 -14.85
N LYS A 5 -1.06 -54.16 -15.32
CA LYS A 5 -0.37 -53.69 -16.55
C LYS A 5 -1.25 -53.83 -17.79
N PHE A 6 -2.03 -54.91 -17.90
CA PHE A 6 -2.95 -55.12 -19.01
C PHE A 6 -4.15 -54.16 -18.99
N ARG A 7 -4.70 -53.85 -17.79
CA ARG A 7 -5.74 -52.84 -17.62
C ARG A 7 -5.27 -51.42 -17.93
N GLY A 8 -3.99 -51.10 -17.63
CA GLY A 8 -3.35 -49.84 -18.03
C GLY A 8 -3.25 -49.68 -19.55
N ARG A 9 -2.70 -50.69 -20.25
CA ARG A 9 -2.57 -50.64 -21.73
C ARG A 9 -3.92 -50.57 -22.46
N LYS A 10 -4.97 -51.22 -21.92
CA LYS A 10 -6.34 -51.12 -22.48
C LYS A 10 -7.02 -49.77 -22.26
N ARG A 11 -6.55 -48.94 -21.31
CA ARG A 11 -7.01 -47.54 -21.14
C ARG A 11 -6.25 -46.59 -22.06
N GLU A 12 -4.94 -46.76 -22.20
CA GLU A 12 -4.11 -45.96 -23.12
C GLU A 12 -4.48 -46.17 -24.60
N GLY A 13 -4.80 -47.41 -25.00
CA GLY A 13 -5.26 -47.69 -26.37
C GLY A 13 -6.61 -47.05 -26.72
N ARG A 14 -7.48 -46.81 -25.73
CA ARG A 14 -8.81 -46.22 -25.94
C ARG A 14 -8.79 -44.70 -26.07
N HIS A 15 -7.68 -44.05 -25.72
CA HIS A 15 -7.44 -42.61 -25.88
C HIS A 15 -6.72 -42.25 -27.19
N ARG A 16 -6.28 -43.23 -28.00
CA ARG A 16 -5.65 -42.99 -29.31
C ARG A 16 -6.65 -42.87 -30.47
N ASP A 17 -7.91 -43.25 -30.26
CA ASP A 17 -8.96 -43.17 -31.28
C ASP A 17 -9.95 -42.05 -30.94
N THR A 18 -9.52 -40.80 -31.05
CA THR A 18 -10.46 -39.68 -31.15
C THR A 18 -9.90 -38.68 -32.15
N TRP A 19 -10.58 -38.60 -33.29
CA TRP A 19 -10.22 -37.82 -34.48
C TRP A 19 -10.56 -36.32 -34.35
N ASP A 20 -10.80 -35.84 -33.13
CA ASP A 20 -11.31 -34.50 -32.86
C ASP A 20 -10.18 -33.54 -32.44
N PRO A 21 -9.79 -32.57 -33.29
CA PRO A 21 -8.72 -31.62 -33.00
C PRO A 21 -9.09 -30.58 -31.93
N PHE A 22 -10.34 -30.53 -31.45
CA PHE A 22 -10.82 -29.51 -30.51
C PHE A 22 -11.11 -30.04 -29.10
N GLN A 23 -10.71 -31.27 -28.80
CA GLN A 23 -10.88 -31.80 -27.46
C GLN A 23 -9.88 -31.13 -26.51
N LEU A 24 -10.37 -30.16 -25.72
CA LEU A 24 -9.64 -29.56 -24.60
C LEU A 24 -9.26 -30.67 -23.62
N ASN A 25 -8.00 -31.10 -23.67
CA ASN A 25 -7.42 -31.97 -22.67
C ASN A 25 -7.58 -31.29 -21.29
N PRO A 26 -7.98 -32.02 -20.24
CA PRO A 26 -8.03 -31.46 -18.90
C PRO A 26 -6.65 -30.92 -18.51
N ILE A 27 -6.61 -29.86 -17.68
CA ILE A 27 -5.44 -29.04 -17.24
C ILE A 27 -4.27 -29.84 -16.60
N GLY A 28 -4.27 -31.17 -16.65
CA GLY A 28 -3.17 -32.04 -16.24
C GLY A 28 -2.84 -33.20 -17.18
N ALA A 29 -3.39 -33.24 -18.40
CA ALA A 29 -3.05 -34.28 -19.40
C ALA A 29 -1.83 -33.91 -20.25
N GLU A 30 -1.47 -32.63 -20.32
CA GLU A 30 -0.17 -32.21 -20.83
C GLU A 30 0.90 -32.53 -19.79
N LYS A 31 1.54 -33.69 -19.95
CA LYS A 31 2.83 -33.97 -19.32
C LYS A 31 3.91 -33.11 -19.98
N GLU A 32 3.82 -31.79 -19.86
CA GLU A 32 4.98 -30.94 -20.05
C GLU A 32 5.88 -31.15 -18.85
N GLU A 33 6.90 -31.99 -19.02
CA GLU A 33 8.03 -32.06 -18.12
C GLU A 33 8.61 -30.64 -18.03
N LYS A 34 8.41 -29.95 -16.90
CA LYS A 34 8.95 -28.59 -16.67
C LYS A 34 10.45 -28.61 -16.98
N ARG A 35 10.83 -28.16 -18.17
CA ARG A 35 12.24 -28.01 -18.55
C ARG A 35 12.86 -27.05 -17.55
N ARG A 36 13.97 -27.42 -16.90
CA ARG A 36 14.74 -26.52 -16.01
C ARG A 36 15.01 -25.13 -16.61
N CYS A 37 15.07 -25.03 -17.94
CA CYS A 37 15.19 -23.77 -18.67
C CYS A 37 13.99 -22.83 -18.44
N PHE A 38 12.77 -23.36 -18.33
CA PHE A 38 11.56 -22.59 -18.06
C PHE A 38 11.53 -22.08 -16.61
N GLU A 39 12.00 -22.88 -15.64
CA GLU A 39 12.14 -22.44 -14.24
C GLU A 39 13.22 -21.36 -14.09
N LEU A 40 14.37 -21.52 -14.75
CA LEU A 40 15.41 -20.48 -14.80
C LEU A 40 14.89 -19.20 -15.45
N PHE A 41 14.16 -19.31 -16.56
CA PHE A 41 13.53 -18.17 -17.21
C PHE A 41 12.52 -17.47 -16.29
N GLN A 42 11.68 -18.23 -15.58
CA GLN A 42 10.74 -17.68 -14.59
C GLN A 42 11.45 -16.94 -13.45
N HIS A 43 12.56 -17.49 -12.94
CA HIS A 43 13.37 -16.81 -11.92
C HIS A 43 14.04 -15.53 -12.45
N LEU A 44 14.54 -15.55 -13.69
CA LEU A 44 15.10 -14.36 -14.33
C LEU A 44 14.04 -13.27 -14.53
N VAL A 45 12.86 -13.63 -15.02
CA VAL A 45 11.73 -12.69 -15.17
C VAL A 45 11.31 -12.15 -13.80
N ALA A 46 11.23 -12.99 -12.77
CA ALA A 46 10.91 -12.55 -11.41
C ALA A 46 11.97 -11.59 -10.85
N ALA A 47 13.25 -11.88 -11.05
CA ALA A 47 14.35 -11.01 -10.64
C ALA A 47 14.31 -9.66 -11.37
N PHE A 48 14.09 -9.68 -12.69
CA PHE A 48 13.97 -8.48 -13.51
C PHE A 48 12.79 -7.60 -13.07
N VAL A 49 11.60 -8.19 -12.91
CA VAL A 49 10.43 -7.48 -12.39
C VAL A 49 10.70 -6.94 -10.98
N GLY A 50 11.37 -7.72 -10.13
CA GLY A 50 11.77 -7.28 -8.79
C GLY A 50 12.67 -6.04 -8.81
N ILE A 51 13.70 -6.03 -9.65
CA ILE A 51 14.60 -4.87 -9.82
C ILE A 51 13.84 -3.65 -10.36
N MET A 52 12.95 -3.84 -11.35
CA MET A 52 12.10 -2.77 -11.88
C MET A 52 11.17 -2.17 -10.81
N VAL A 53 10.56 -3.01 -9.97
CA VAL A 53 9.70 -2.53 -8.87
C VAL A 53 10.50 -1.79 -7.81
N LEU A 54 11.67 -2.30 -7.42
CA LEU A 54 12.55 -1.64 -6.44
C LEU A 54 13.07 -0.29 -6.94
N SER A 55 13.55 -0.23 -8.19
CA SER A 55 14.01 1.02 -8.79
C SER A 55 12.87 2.05 -8.91
N SER A 56 11.69 1.62 -9.36
CA SER A 56 10.50 2.47 -9.39
C SER A 56 10.11 2.99 -8.00
N ALA A 57 10.17 2.14 -6.96
CA ALA A 57 9.87 2.55 -5.60
C ALA A 57 10.87 3.59 -5.05
N VAL A 58 12.17 3.43 -5.33
CA VAL A 58 13.21 4.39 -4.93
C VAL A 58 13.01 5.72 -5.67
N ILE A 59 12.76 5.69 -6.98
CA ILE A 59 12.51 6.90 -7.78
C ILE A 59 11.23 7.61 -7.32
N SER A 60 10.17 6.86 -7.05
CA SER A 60 8.90 7.42 -6.58
C SER A 60 9.04 8.08 -5.20
N LYS A 61 9.69 7.43 -4.23
CA LYS A 61 9.94 8.04 -2.92
C LYS A 61 10.91 9.21 -3.01
N GLY A 62 11.99 9.08 -3.78
CA GLY A 62 12.98 10.13 -3.97
C GLY A 62 12.37 11.38 -4.61
N SER A 63 11.55 11.22 -5.65
CA SER A 63 10.86 12.33 -6.30
C SER A 63 9.87 13.02 -5.37
N LEU A 64 9.11 12.28 -4.55
CA LEU A 64 8.22 12.86 -3.54
C LEU A 64 9.00 13.71 -2.53
N LEU A 65 10.12 13.18 -2.00
CA LEU A 65 10.97 13.91 -1.05
C LEU A 65 11.57 15.17 -1.66
N VAL A 66 12.08 15.10 -2.90
CA VAL A 66 12.60 16.26 -3.62
C VAL A 66 11.50 17.30 -3.86
N LEU A 67 10.30 16.86 -4.25
CA LEU A 67 9.20 17.79 -4.49
C LEU A 67 8.78 18.51 -3.21
N SER A 68 8.75 17.79 -2.09
CA SER A 68 8.47 18.34 -0.77
C SER A 68 9.50 19.36 -0.31
N THR A 69 10.79 19.12 -0.55
CA THR A 69 11.83 20.09 -0.17
C THR A 69 11.85 21.31 -1.07
N LEU A 70 11.51 21.14 -2.36
CA LEU A 70 11.37 22.27 -3.28
C LEU A 70 10.15 23.15 -2.95
N SER A 71 9.08 22.58 -2.40
CA SER A 71 7.92 23.32 -1.88
C SER A 71 8.15 23.99 -0.52
N SER A 72 9.27 23.70 0.16
CA SER A 72 9.56 24.21 1.50
C SER A 72 9.63 25.74 1.58
N PRO A 73 9.14 26.37 2.66
CA PRO A 73 9.27 27.81 2.86
C PRO A 73 10.73 28.28 3.02
N THR A 74 11.66 27.39 3.36
CA THR A 74 13.10 27.69 3.51
C THR A 74 13.90 27.49 2.22
N SER A 75 13.27 27.00 1.15
CA SER A 75 13.90 26.76 -0.15
C SER A 75 14.41 28.06 -0.80
N THR A 76 15.51 28.04 -1.54
CA THR A 76 16.02 29.24 -2.24
C THR A 76 15.18 29.67 -3.46
N ARG A 77 14.09 28.96 -3.74
CA ARG A 77 13.20 29.19 -4.90
C ARG A 77 12.26 30.38 -4.71
N THR A 78 11.84 30.95 -5.83
CA THR A 78 10.88 32.05 -5.85
C THR A 78 9.51 31.59 -5.33
N PRO A 79 8.69 32.48 -4.75
CA PRO A 79 7.37 32.10 -4.22
C PRO A 79 6.44 31.48 -5.28
N LYS A 80 6.55 31.92 -6.54
CA LYS A 80 5.79 31.36 -7.66
C LYS A 80 6.18 29.92 -7.97
N GLU A 81 7.47 29.60 -7.96
CA GLU A 81 7.97 28.24 -8.19
C GLU A 81 7.57 27.30 -7.04
N ARG A 82 7.62 27.78 -5.79
CA ARG A 82 7.17 26.99 -4.63
C ARG A 82 5.70 26.60 -4.73
N GLN A 83 4.84 27.54 -5.13
CA GLN A 83 3.42 27.25 -5.35
C GLN A 83 3.22 26.22 -6.48
N TYR A 84 4.03 26.27 -7.53
CA TYR A 84 4.02 25.25 -8.59
C TYR A 84 4.43 23.87 -8.09
N TYR A 85 5.50 23.76 -7.29
CA TYR A 85 5.90 22.47 -6.69
C TYR A 85 4.87 21.93 -5.70
N MET A 86 4.22 22.81 -4.93
CA MET A 86 3.12 22.45 -4.05
C MET A 86 1.92 21.91 -4.85
N LEU A 87 1.58 22.53 -5.98
CA LEU A 87 0.53 22.04 -6.87
C LEU A 87 0.91 20.68 -7.48
N MET A 88 2.16 20.48 -7.89
CA MET A 88 2.64 19.18 -8.36
C MET A 88 2.51 18.11 -7.27
N LEU A 89 2.75 18.45 -6.00
CA LEU A 89 2.56 17.57 -4.85
C LEU A 89 1.09 17.16 -4.71
N VAL A 90 0.16 18.13 -4.78
CA VAL A 90 -1.28 17.86 -4.77
C VAL A 90 -1.66 16.96 -5.95
N CYS A 91 -1.18 17.24 -7.15
CA CYS A 91 -1.42 16.40 -8.33
C CYS A 91 -0.91 14.97 -8.12
N SER A 92 0.26 14.79 -7.49
CA SER A 92 0.82 13.46 -7.21
C SER A 92 -0.08 12.62 -6.28
N LEU A 93 -0.83 13.26 -5.39
CA LEU A 93 -1.79 12.61 -4.49
C LEU A 93 -3.17 12.40 -5.15
N VAL A 94 -3.61 13.35 -5.99
CA VAL A 94 -4.95 13.33 -6.61
C VAL A 94 -5.02 12.36 -7.80
N VAL A 95 -4.00 12.35 -8.68
CA VAL A 95 -4.01 11.58 -9.93
C VAL A 95 -4.23 10.08 -9.71
N PRO A 96 -3.56 9.39 -8.76
CA PRO A 96 -3.81 7.97 -8.51
C PRO A 96 -5.27 7.69 -8.12
N ASN A 97 -5.88 8.58 -7.35
CA ASN A 97 -7.28 8.44 -6.92
C ASN A 97 -8.26 8.67 -8.09
N LEU A 98 -7.97 9.62 -8.98
CA LEU A 98 -8.76 9.81 -10.21
C LEU A 98 -8.68 8.61 -11.16
N LEU A 99 -7.51 7.97 -11.28
CA LEU A 99 -7.33 6.76 -12.08
C LEU A 99 -8.10 5.57 -11.49
N VAL A 100 -8.08 5.42 -10.16
CA VAL A 100 -8.90 4.41 -9.46
C VAL A 100 -10.38 4.67 -9.67
N PHE A 101 -10.83 5.92 -9.54
CA PHE A 101 -12.19 6.34 -9.82
C PHE A 101 -12.62 5.97 -11.23
N LEU A 102 -11.82 6.31 -12.25
CA LEU A 102 -12.16 6.02 -13.64
C LEU A 102 -12.25 4.50 -13.89
N LYS A 103 -11.29 3.74 -13.34
CA LYS A 103 -11.27 2.28 -13.44
C LYS A 103 -12.48 1.64 -12.77
N SER A 104 -12.86 2.08 -11.57
CA SER A 104 -14.00 1.52 -10.84
C SER A 104 -15.32 1.97 -11.45
N LEU A 105 -15.43 3.23 -11.91
CA LEU A 105 -16.60 3.75 -12.61
C LEU A 105 -16.89 2.96 -13.88
N TRP A 106 -15.86 2.68 -14.69
CA TRP A 106 -15.99 1.84 -15.87
C TRP A 106 -16.56 0.46 -15.52
N LYS A 107 -16.01 -0.20 -14.49
CA LYS A 107 -16.51 -1.50 -14.07
C LYS A 107 -17.95 -1.44 -13.55
N CYS A 108 -18.31 -0.43 -12.77
CA CYS A 108 -19.67 -0.27 -12.27
C CYS A 108 -20.69 0.03 -13.38
N ALA A 109 -20.29 0.74 -14.44
CA ALA A 109 -21.16 1.07 -15.56
C ALA A 109 -21.45 -0.16 -16.46
N PHE A 110 -20.49 -1.08 -16.61
CA PHE A 110 -20.58 -2.20 -17.56
C PHE A 110 -20.76 -3.58 -16.91
N LYS A 111 -20.62 -3.71 -15.58
CA LYS A 111 -20.78 -4.98 -14.85
C LYS A 111 -22.05 -4.94 -13.98
N ASN A 112 -22.59 -6.12 -13.65
CA ASN A 112 -23.71 -6.25 -12.73
C ASN A 112 -23.44 -5.50 -11.41
N PHE A 113 -24.34 -4.57 -11.10
CA PHE A 113 -24.32 -3.78 -9.87
C PHE A 113 -25.00 -4.56 -8.75
N VAL A 114 -24.29 -4.71 -7.63
CA VAL A 114 -24.85 -5.24 -6.38
C VAL A 114 -24.95 -4.06 -5.40
N PRO A 115 -26.14 -3.78 -4.83
CA PRO A 115 -26.29 -2.67 -3.89
C PRO A 115 -25.42 -2.92 -2.64
N PRO A 116 -24.66 -1.92 -2.17
CA PRO A 116 -23.76 -2.07 -1.04
C PRO A 116 -24.54 -2.10 0.27
N ASN A 117 -23.99 -2.82 1.26
CA ASN A 117 -24.42 -2.65 2.64
C ASN A 117 -23.91 -1.31 3.18
N MET A 118 -24.85 -0.42 3.52
CA MET A 118 -24.56 0.96 3.95
C MET A 118 -23.68 1.01 5.20
N ARG A 119 -23.80 0.02 6.11
CA ARG A 119 -22.98 -0.04 7.33
C ARG A 119 -21.51 -0.34 7.00
N THR A 120 -21.26 -1.40 6.23
CA THR A 120 -19.91 -1.81 5.82
C THR A 120 -19.26 -0.72 4.95
N MET A 121 -20.01 -0.14 4.02
CA MET A 121 -19.55 0.97 3.20
C MET A 121 -19.15 2.20 4.03
N GLY A 122 -19.96 2.58 5.04
CA GLY A 122 -19.67 3.71 5.92
C GLY A 122 -18.38 3.53 6.72
N ILE A 123 -18.13 2.32 7.24
CA ILE A 123 -16.89 2.00 7.96
C ILE A 123 -15.67 2.14 7.05
N VAL A 124 -15.71 1.54 5.85
CA VAL A 124 -14.60 1.61 4.90
C VAL A 124 -14.36 3.04 4.45
N CYS A 125 -15.41 3.80 4.11
CA CYS A 125 -15.27 5.21 3.75
C CYS A 125 -14.71 6.06 4.89
N GLY A 126 -15.08 5.79 6.15
CA GLY A 126 -14.53 6.47 7.32
C GLY A 126 -13.04 6.21 7.50
N ILE A 127 -12.61 4.94 7.40
CA ILE A 127 -11.19 4.58 7.47
C ILE A 127 -10.42 5.25 6.32
N GLU A 128 -10.97 5.18 5.11
CA GLU A 128 -10.37 5.78 3.92
C GLU A 128 -10.25 7.30 4.00
N CYS A 129 -11.24 7.96 4.62
CA CYS A 129 -11.19 9.39 4.92
C CYS A 129 -10.06 9.73 5.89
N LEU A 130 -9.90 8.95 6.96
CA LEU A 130 -8.84 9.15 7.95
C LEU A 130 -7.46 8.94 7.35
N VAL A 131 -7.29 7.89 6.53
CA VAL A 131 -6.06 7.62 5.78
C VAL A 131 -5.76 8.77 4.82
N SER A 132 -6.76 9.22 4.06
CA SER A 132 -6.60 10.35 3.13
C SER A 132 -6.18 11.62 3.86
N LEU A 133 -6.84 11.92 4.99
CA LEU A 133 -6.54 13.09 5.82
C LEU A 133 -5.09 13.02 6.30
N GLY A 134 -4.69 11.88 6.90
CA GLY A 134 -3.32 11.65 7.36
C GLY A 134 -2.29 11.80 6.24
N THR A 135 -2.55 11.23 5.05
CA THR A 135 -1.61 11.34 3.92
C THR A 135 -1.49 12.77 3.42
N SER A 136 -2.61 13.49 3.28
CA SER A 136 -2.59 14.89 2.84
C SER A 136 -1.91 15.82 3.84
N ILE A 137 -2.19 15.71 5.15
CA ILE A 137 -1.53 16.52 6.18
C ILE A 137 -0.04 16.21 6.22
N LEU A 138 0.32 14.92 6.19
CA LEU A 138 1.72 14.52 6.21
C LEU A 138 2.48 15.10 4.99
N VAL A 139 1.97 14.90 3.78
CA VAL A 139 2.69 15.26 2.55
C VAL A 139 2.62 16.75 2.22
N LEU A 140 1.50 17.42 2.48
CA LEU A 140 1.30 18.83 2.10
C LEU A 140 1.70 19.80 3.21
N VAL A 141 1.43 19.47 4.47
CA VAL A 141 1.68 20.42 5.59
C VAL A 141 3.01 20.12 6.27
N VAL A 142 3.26 18.85 6.59
CA VAL A 142 4.38 18.46 7.44
C VAL A 142 5.68 18.31 6.64
N MET A 143 5.67 17.54 5.56
CA MET A 143 6.91 17.22 4.84
C MET A 143 7.63 18.46 4.28
N PRO A 144 6.96 19.53 3.80
CA PRO A 144 7.66 20.73 3.36
C PRO A 144 8.38 21.49 4.47
N GLN A 145 8.05 21.26 5.75
CA GLN A 145 8.69 21.95 6.88
C GLN A 145 9.97 21.26 7.37
N PHE A 146 10.19 20.01 6.98
CA PHE A 146 11.29 19.19 7.49
C PHE A 146 12.37 18.91 6.44
N ASP A 147 13.57 18.61 6.94
CA ASP A 147 14.67 18.13 6.13
C ASP A 147 14.35 16.79 5.46
N VAL A 148 15.02 16.51 4.33
CA VAL A 148 14.89 15.24 3.57
C VAL A 148 15.04 14.02 4.47
N LEU A 149 16.00 14.06 5.40
CA LEU A 149 16.33 12.93 6.28
C LEU A 149 15.19 12.67 7.28
N THR A 150 14.67 13.71 7.92
CA THR A 150 13.54 13.60 8.86
C THR A 150 12.29 13.10 8.15
N ASN A 151 12.01 13.62 6.95
CA ASN A 151 10.91 13.15 6.11
C ASN A 151 11.03 11.69 5.70
N LEU A 152 12.25 11.22 5.42
CA LEU A 152 12.52 9.82 5.12
C LEU A 152 12.20 8.92 6.33
N PHE A 153 12.61 9.33 7.53
CA PHE A 153 12.31 8.59 8.76
C PHE A 153 10.82 8.56 9.09
N ILE A 154 10.11 9.69 8.96
CA ILE A 154 8.66 9.77 9.20
C ILE A 154 7.90 8.87 8.19
N SER A 155 8.29 8.88 6.92
CA SER A 155 7.70 7.98 5.90
C SER A 155 7.92 6.50 6.20
N GLY A 156 9.04 6.14 6.85
CA GLY A 156 9.26 4.79 7.38
C GLY A 156 8.40 4.47 8.61
N GLY A 157 8.05 5.49 9.39
CA GLY A 157 7.24 5.41 10.61
C GLY A 157 5.75 5.08 10.42
N VAL A 158 5.28 5.07 9.18
CA VAL A 158 3.87 4.93 8.83
C VAL A 158 3.29 3.55 9.17
N CYS A 159 4.11 2.51 9.39
CA CYS A 159 3.64 1.14 9.63
C CYS A 159 3.36 0.78 11.11
N MET A 160 3.39 1.75 12.04
CA MET A 160 3.25 1.51 13.48
C MET A 160 1.99 0.73 13.86
N LEU A 161 0.80 1.30 13.58
CA LEU A 161 -0.47 0.74 14.04
C LEU A 161 -0.74 -0.63 13.41
N SER A 162 -0.41 -0.79 12.13
CA SER A 162 -0.54 -2.07 11.43
C SER A 162 0.31 -3.16 12.07
N SER A 163 1.54 -2.84 12.50
CA SER A 163 2.41 -3.80 13.20
C SER A 163 1.84 -4.19 14.57
N VAL A 164 1.33 -3.22 15.35
CA VAL A 164 0.73 -3.47 16.68
C VAL A 164 -0.53 -4.34 16.55
N LEU A 165 -1.42 -4.01 15.62
CA LEU A 165 -2.64 -4.79 15.39
C LEU A 165 -2.32 -6.21 14.91
N GLN A 166 -1.33 -6.38 14.04
CA GLN A 166 -0.88 -7.70 13.62
C GLN A 166 -0.33 -8.52 14.78
N ILE A 167 0.45 -7.93 15.69
CA ILE A 167 0.90 -8.62 16.92
C ILE A 167 -0.32 -9.03 17.74
N ALA A 168 -1.24 -8.11 18.01
CA ALA A 168 -2.42 -8.38 18.84
C ALA A 168 -3.28 -9.54 18.30
N PHE A 169 -3.55 -9.57 17.00
CA PHE A 169 -4.39 -10.63 16.40
C PHE A 169 -3.62 -11.92 16.09
N ARG A 170 -2.34 -11.87 15.68
CA ARG A 170 -1.53 -13.08 15.40
C ARG A 170 -1.10 -13.80 16.67
N LEU A 171 -0.95 -13.10 17.80
CA LEU A 171 -0.70 -13.69 19.12
C LEU A 171 -1.74 -14.76 19.48
N GLN A 172 -2.94 -14.66 18.91
CA GLN A 172 -4.04 -15.59 19.17
C GLN A 172 -3.99 -16.87 18.33
N ARG A 173 -3.13 -16.98 17.30
CA ARG A 173 -3.20 -18.06 16.31
C ARG A 173 -1.90 -18.85 16.08
N GLU A 174 -0.74 -18.21 15.94
CA GLU A 174 0.53 -18.91 15.61
C GLU A 174 1.78 -18.21 16.21
N ASN A 175 2.44 -18.84 17.19
CA ASN A 175 3.51 -18.23 17.99
C ASN A 175 4.79 -17.87 17.19
N TRP A 176 5.18 -18.67 16.19
CA TRP A 176 6.45 -18.49 15.48
C TRP A 176 6.44 -17.33 14.46
N LYS A 177 5.27 -16.98 13.91
CA LYS A 177 5.18 -15.90 12.90
C LYS A 177 5.10 -14.49 13.52
N ILE A 178 5.10 -14.39 14.85
CA ILE A 178 5.03 -13.11 15.60
C ILE A 178 6.36 -12.36 15.57
N ILE A 179 7.47 -13.05 15.27
CA ILE A 179 8.81 -12.45 15.23
C ILE A 179 8.88 -11.31 14.19
N PHE A 180 8.26 -11.47 13.02
CA PHE A 180 8.30 -10.46 11.97
C PHE A 180 7.61 -9.14 12.37
N PRO A 181 6.35 -9.15 12.89
CA PRO A 181 5.73 -7.94 13.43
C PRO A 181 6.49 -7.30 14.61
N ILE A 182 7.09 -8.10 15.51
CA ILE A 182 7.88 -7.57 16.63
C ILE A 182 9.14 -6.86 16.12
N CYS A 183 9.89 -7.48 15.20
CA CYS A 183 11.05 -6.84 14.59
C CYS A 183 10.65 -5.55 13.85
N SER A 184 9.53 -5.56 13.13
CA SER A 184 8.97 -4.35 12.49
C SER A 184 8.68 -3.27 13.53
N LEU A 185 7.98 -3.61 14.62
CA LEU A 185 7.65 -2.65 15.68
C LEU A 185 8.90 -2.06 16.33
N MET A 186 9.91 -2.88 16.62
CA MET A 186 11.19 -2.43 17.17
C MET A 186 11.91 -1.47 16.22
N LEU A 187 12.02 -1.81 14.93
CA LEU A 187 12.63 -0.94 13.92
C LEU A 187 11.91 0.40 13.83
N VAL A 188 10.57 0.40 13.87
CA VAL A 188 9.80 1.63 13.79
C VAL A 188 9.97 2.46 15.07
N LEU A 189 9.95 1.84 16.25
CA LEU A 189 10.18 2.52 17.53
C LEU A 189 11.58 3.13 17.58
N THR A 190 12.60 2.38 17.16
CA THR A 190 13.97 2.88 17.01
C THR A 190 14.02 4.07 16.05
N GLY A 191 13.28 4.04 14.94
CA GLY A 191 13.16 5.16 14.00
C GLY A 191 12.62 6.44 14.66
N TYR A 192 11.56 6.34 15.48
CA TYR A 192 11.05 7.50 16.22
C TYR A 192 11.99 7.96 17.35
N CYS A 193 12.66 7.03 18.04
CA CYS A 193 13.68 7.38 19.03
C CYS A 193 14.86 8.12 18.40
N LEU A 194 15.33 7.68 17.23
CA LEU A 194 16.38 8.35 16.46
C LEU A 194 15.93 9.74 15.99
N LEU A 195 14.68 9.90 15.56
CA LEU A 195 14.11 11.19 15.21
C LEU A 195 14.08 12.14 16.41
N GLY A 196 13.66 11.64 17.58
CA GLY A 196 13.69 12.41 18.83
C GLY A 196 15.11 12.79 19.28
N ALA A 197 16.07 11.88 19.11
CA ALA A 197 17.48 12.14 19.43
C ALA A 197 18.12 13.16 18.46
N ASP A 198 17.88 13.03 17.16
CA ASP A 198 18.32 13.99 16.14
C ASP A 198 17.75 15.39 16.42
N TYR A 199 16.46 15.45 16.76
CA TYR A 199 15.81 16.69 17.19
C TYR A 199 16.44 17.27 18.46
N TYR A 200 16.66 16.45 19.49
CA TYR A 200 17.30 16.89 20.74
C TYR A 200 18.72 17.43 20.52
N VAL A 201 19.49 16.78 19.64
CA VAL A 201 20.84 17.24 19.26
C VAL A 201 20.77 18.59 18.54
N ARG A 202 19.81 18.81 17.63
CA ARG A 202 19.64 20.12 16.96
C ARG A 202 19.26 21.23 17.92
N VAL A 203 18.41 20.95 18.91
CA VAL A 203 18.02 21.93 19.94
C VAL A 203 19.20 22.27 20.86
N THR A 204 19.99 21.28 21.26
CA THR A 204 21.13 21.48 22.17
C THR A 204 22.37 22.08 21.51
N SER A 205 22.52 21.92 20.20
CA SER A 205 23.73 22.37 19.47
C SER A 205 23.73 23.84 19.03
N PHE A 206 22.69 24.64 19.29
CA PHE A 206 22.63 26.08 18.93
C PHE A 206 22.92 26.40 17.43
N VAL A 207 22.90 25.41 16.52
CA VAL A 207 23.38 25.57 15.13
C VAL A 207 22.31 26.04 14.15
N SER A 208 21.05 26.25 14.55
CA SER A 208 20.05 26.76 13.61
C SER A 208 19.11 27.80 14.20
N LEU A 209 19.03 28.92 13.49
CA LEU A 209 18.02 29.99 13.48
C LEU A 209 16.56 29.48 13.27
N GLN A 210 16.18 28.33 13.83
CA GLN A 210 14.87 27.71 13.64
C GLN A 210 13.99 28.07 14.84
N GLU A 211 13.03 28.98 14.62
CA GLU A 211 12.08 29.48 15.61
C GLU A 211 11.28 28.37 16.34
N ASN A 212 10.73 28.75 17.50
CA ASN A 212 9.94 27.99 18.49
C ASN A 212 8.80 27.10 17.95
N ASP A 213 8.42 27.17 16.67
CA ASP A 213 7.20 26.56 16.13
C ASP A 213 7.36 25.11 15.64
N CYS A 214 8.56 24.55 15.69
CA CYS A 214 8.85 23.21 15.16
C CYS A 214 8.16 22.07 15.93
N TYR A 215 7.88 22.24 17.24
CA TYR A 215 7.28 21.20 18.09
C TYR A 215 5.88 20.76 17.62
N TRP A 216 5.07 21.70 17.15
CA TRP A 216 3.71 21.40 16.70
C TRP A 216 3.71 20.54 15.44
N TYR A 217 4.61 20.81 14.50
CA TYR A 217 4.76 20.02 13.28
C TYR A 217 5.21 18.58 13.54
N VAL A 218 6.08 18.36 14.54
CA VAL A 218 6.48 17.00 14.94
C VAL A 218 5.29 16.23 15.52
N GLY A 219 4.49 16.87 16.37
CA GLY A 219 3.26 16.28 16.89
C GLY A 219 2.25 15.93 15.78
N ILE A 220 2.03 16.85 14.84
CA ILE A 220 1.18 16.60 13.66
C ILE A 220 1.76 15.47 12.80
N ALA A 221 3.08 15.37 12.65
CA ALA A 221 3.72 14.31 11.88
C ALA A 221 3.44 12.92 12.46
N VAL A 222 3.58 12.77 13.78
CA VAL A 222 3.30 11.51 14.50
C VAL A 222 1.81 11.17 14.44
N PHE A 223 0.94 12.16 14.62
CA PHE A 223 -0.50 11.95 14.49
C PHE A 223 -0.89 11.54 13.06
N SER A 224 -0.33 12.21 12.05
CA SER A 224 -0.58 11.92 10.65
C SER A 224 -0.05 10.54 10.26
N SER A 225 1.17 10.17 10.69
CA SER A 225 1.72 8.84 10.43
C SER A 225 0.89 7.73 11.05
N PHE A 226 0.31 7.96 12.24
CA PHE A 226 -0.65 7.06 12.88
C PHE A 226 -1.93 6.88 12.05
N LEU A 227 -2.50 7.97 11.54
CA LEU A 227 -3.67 7.91 10.65
C LEU A 227 -3.36 7.15 9.36
N VAL A 228 -2.20 7.40 8.73
CA VAL A 228 -1.80 6.69 7.51
C VAL A 228 -1.55 5.21 7.78
N SER A 229 -1.16 4.80 9.00
CA SER A 229 -1.03 3.38 9.35
C SER A 229 -2.31 2.58 9.15
N LEU A 230 -3.49 3.23 9.16
CA LEU A 230 -4.77 2.58 8.89
C LEU A 230 -4.90 2.10 7.43
N THR A 231 -4.01 2.50 6.51
CA THR A 231 -4.03 2.03 5.10
C THR A 231 -4.02 0.50 5.00
N TRP A 232 -3.35 -0.17 5.93
CA TRP A 232 -3.23 -1.63 5.95
C TRP A 232 -4.20 -2.28 6.93
N TRP A 233 -5.32 -1.65 7.26
CA TRP A 233 -6.31 -2.17 8.21
C TRP A 233 -6.86 -3.56 7.80
N GLU A 234 -6.92 -3.88 6.50
CA GLU A 234 -7.40 -5.18 6.02
C GLU A 234 -6.48 -6.33 6.46
N ASN A 235 -5.16 -6.11 6.56
CA ASN A 235 -4.18 -7.15 6.91
C ASN A 235 -4.37 -7.73 8.33
N PRO A 236 -4.44 -6.91 9.41
CA PRO A 236 -4.76 -7.41 10.74
C PRO A 236 -6.21 -7.92 10.84
N VAL A 237 -7.15 -7.32 10.10
CA VAL A 237 -8.55 -7.75 10.10
C VAL A 237 -8.72 -9.14 9.48
N GLN A 238 -8.00 -9.47 8.40
CA GLN A 238 -7.93 -10.83 7.85
C GLN A 238 -7.36 -11.86 8.82
N ALA A 239 -6.52 -11.43 9.77
CA ALA A 239 -6.02 -12.33 10.81
C ALA A 239 -7.07 -12.63 11.90
N SER A 240 -8.10 -11.79 12.02
CA SER A 240 -9.20 -11.92 12.98
C SER A 240 -10.41 -12.61 12.37
N ASN A 241 -10.92 -13.65 13.04
CA ASN A 241 -12.09 -14.40 12.56
C ASN A 241 -13.39 -13.57 12.63
N ASN A 242 -13.42 -12.53 13.48
CA ASN A 242 -14.63 -11.78 13.81
C ASN A 242 -15.12 -10.84 12.69
N MET A 243 -14.28 -10.53 11.71
CA MET A 243 -14.58 -9.58 10.63
C MET A 243 -14.41 -10.18 9.24
N GLN A 244 -14.26 -11.50 9.15
CA GLN A 244 -14.10 -12.18 7.87
C GLN A 244 -15.36 -12.09 7.00
N GLU A 245 -16.53 -12.09 7.65
CA GLU A 245 -17.83 -11.86 6.98
C GLU A 245 -17.87 -10.48 6.32
N MET A 246 -17.40 -9.43 7.00
CA MET A 246 -17.34 -8.07 6.47
C MET A 246 -16.44 -7.98 5.23
N LEU A 247 -15.30 -8.68 5.22
CA LEU A 247 -14.38 -8.71 4.08
C LEU A 247 -15.00 -9.45 2.88
N THR A 248 -15.68 -10.58 3.12
CA THR A 248 -16.38 -11.31 2.05
C THR A 248 -17.53 -10.52 1.47
N GLU A 249 -18.23 -9.75 2.31
CA GLU A 249 -19.29 -8.85 1.87
C GLU A 249 -18.71 -7.73 0.99
N LEU A 250 -17.62 -7.09 1.47
CA LEU A 250 -16.92 -6.01 0.77
C LEU A 250 -16.46 -6.44 -0.63
N ASP A 251 -15.94 -7.66 -0.79
CA ASP A 251 -15.49 -8.17 -2.09
C ASP A 251 -16.61 -8.21 -3.15
N THR A 252 -17.87 -8.30 -2.72
CA THR A 252 -19.04 -8.35 -3.62
C THR A 252 -19.32 -6.98 -4.25
N PHE A 253 -19.16 -5.88 -3.50
CA PHE A 253 -19.47 -4.51 -3.96
C PHE A 253 -18.25 -3.57 -3.97
N ARG A 254 -17.03 -4.13 -3.91
CA ARG A 254 -15.75 -3.42 -3.83
C ARG A 254 -15.55 -2.36 -4.90
N ASP A 255 -15.94 -2.64 -6.14
CA ASP A 255 -15.80 -1.68 -7.23
C ASP A 255 -16.63 -0.40 -6.93
N PHE A 256 -17.84 -0.53 -6.36
CA PHE A 256 -18.65 0.63 -5.97
C PHE A 256 -18.05 1.40 -4.79
N VAL A 257 -17.52 0.69 -3.78
CA VAL A 257 -16.81 1.34 -2.66
C VAL A 257 -15.63 2.16 -3.15
N PHE A 258 -14.87 1.65 -4.13
CA PHE A 258 -13.76 2.40 -4.70
C PHE A 258 -14.20 3.64 -5.47
N VAL A 259 -15.37 3.66 -6.12
CA VAL A 259 -15.92 4.88 -6.73
C VAL A 259 -16.11 5.98 -5.67
N ILE A 260 -16.83 5.66 -4.58
CA ILE A 260 -17.13 6.64 -3.53
C ILE A 260 -15.88 7.04 -2.74
N SER A 261 -15.07 6.05 -2.34
CA SER A 261 -13.84 6.26 -1.56
C SER A 261 -12.81 7.10 -2.34
N SER A 262 -12.62 6.84 -3.63
CA SER A 262 -11.67 7.63 -4.44
C SER A 262 -12.10 9.09 -4.59
N LEU A 263 -13.39 9.37 -4.79
CA LEU A 263 -13.92 10.75 -4.79
C LEU A 263 -13.73 11.42 -3.43
N LEU A 264 -14.05 10.70 -2.35
CA LEU A 264 -13.88 11.20 -0.98
C LEU A 264 -12.42 11.59 -0.72
N ARG A 265 -11.46 10.74 -1.11
CA ARG A 265 -10.02 11.03 -0.98
C ARG A 265 -9.62 12.30 -1.73
N VAL A 266 -10.11 12.49 -2.96
CA VAL A 266 -9.84 13.71 -3.75
C VAL A 266 -10.39 14.96 -3.04
N VAL A 267 -11.61 14.89 -2.51
CA VAL A 267 -12.22 16.00 -1.76
C VAL A 267 -11.42 16.32 -0.50
N VAL A 268 -10.98 15.32 0.25
CA VAL A 268 -10.17 15.51 1.48
C VAL A 268 -8.83 16.15 1.14
N ILE A 269 -8.13 15.67 0.10
CA ILE A 269 -6.85 16.24 -0.32
C ILE A 269 -7.03 17.71 -0.75
N ALA A 270 -8.08 18.01 -1.52
CA ALA A 270 -8.39 19.38 -1.93
C ALA A 270 -8.74 20.28 -0.74
N ALA A 271 -9.49 19.78 0.23
CA ALA A 271 -9.83 20.52 1.44
C ALA A 271 -8.58 20.87 2.25
N VAL A 272 -7.64 19.93 2.42
CA VAL A 272 -6.37 20.17 3.14
C VAL A 272 -5.48 21.13 2.39
N TYR A 273 -5.47 21.12 1.05
CA TYR A 273 -4.71 22.09 0.26
C TYR A 273 -5.23 23.54 0.39
N LEU A 274 -6.52 23.72 0.66
CA LEU A 274 -7.13 25.04 0.81
C LEU A 274 -6.96 25.66 2.21
N ILE A 275 -6.48 24.88 3.18
CA ILE A 275 -6.15 25.31 4.55
C ILE A 275 -4.72 25.85 4.57
#